data_AF-A0A7C7J9Z1-F1
#
_entry.id   AF-A0A7C7J9Z1-F1
#
_cell.length_a   1.000
_cell.length_b   1.000
_cell.length_c   1.000
_cell.angle_alpha   90.00
_cell.angle_beta   90.00
_cell.angle_gamma   90.00
#
_symmetry.space_group_name_H-M   'P 1'
#
loop_
_entity.id
_entity.type
_entity.pdbx_description
1 polymer ?
#
loop_
_entity_poly.entity_id
_entity_poly.type
_entity_poly.pdbx_seq_one_letter_code
_entity_poly.pdbx_strand_id
1 'polypeptide(L)'
;MMRSSNPFLKNNSFALPTTQPHERMSLEGVANRTGMLLIVVLFFAAMTWMITWGEIEANYDAVNSGLEPTAGGWTMLFLVVGGVASLIVALIIWFKRPENPQMLMFTYAAFEGMLLGSFSAIAELMVPGVAIQAVGLTFGIFLTMLGIYRLGLIHPSKNFYIAISSAMGAIFLIYFVSFALWMVPGAPQVPFIHGSGWIGIGFSLFVIMIAALSFVMDFDFIEKGVENGAPKKMEWWAAFGLLVTLVWLYVEIIRLLLKLAARK
;
A
#
# COMPACT_ATOMS: atom_id res chain seq x y z
N MET A 1 30.68 42.33 27.57
CA MET A 1 30.24 41.20 26.73
C MET A 1 31.42 40.27 26.54
N MET A 2 31.43 39.09 27.15
CA MET A 2 32.55 38.15 27.07
C MET A 2 32.34 37.21 25.86
N ARG A 3 33.24 37.27 24.88
CA ARG A 3 33.32 36.26 23.81
C ARG A 3 34.02 35.03 24.37
N SER A 4 33.32 33.91 24.44
CA SER A 4 33.93 32.61 24.71
C SER A 4 34.70 32.15 23.47
N SER A 5 35.99 31.88 23.61
CA SER A 5 36.86 31.33 22.56
C SER A 5 36.80 29.80 22.47
N ASN A 6 35.79 29.17 23.07
CA ASN A 6 35.64 27.72 23.09
C ASN A 6 35.02 27.20 21.77
N PRO A 7 35.73 26.41 20.96
CA PRO A 7 35.23 25.91 19.67
C PRO A 7 34.01 24.98 19.79
N PHE A 8 33.74 24.41 20.96
CA PHE A 8 32.55 23.58 21.24
C PHE A 8 31.32 24.39 21.69
N LEU A 9 31.51 25.60 22.23
CA LEU A 9 30.43 26.45 22.72
C LEU A 9 30.27 27.66 21.80
N LYS A 10 29.70 27.41 20.62
CA LYS A 10 29.28 28.51 19.73
C LYS A 10 28.14 29.26 20.43
N ASN A 11 28.28 30.57 20.64
CA ASN A 11 27.30 31.44 21.32
C ASN A 11 25.84 31.35 20.81
N ASN A 12 25.60 30.71 19.67
CA ASN A 12 24.25 30.41 19.18
C ASN A 12 23.62 29.15 19.80
N SER A 13 24.32 28.40 20.66
CA SER A 13 23.77 27.23 21.36
C SER A 13 22.69 27.58 22.39
N PHE A 14 22.55 28.87 22.72
CA PHE A 14 21.53 29.42 23.62
C PHE A 14 20.62 30.44 22.94
N ALA A 15 20.65 30.55 21.61
CA ALA A 15 19.61 31.29 20.92
C ALA A 15 18.28 30.56 21.19
N LEU A 16 17.35 31.24 21.89
CA LEU A 16 15.96 30.81 21.98
C LEU A 16 15.51 30.38 20.59
N PRO A 17 14.75 29.27 20.45
CA PRO A 17 14.29 28.83 19.15
C PRO A 17 13.56 30.00 18.52
N THR A 18 14.22 30.67 17.58
CA THR A 18 13.56 31.47 16.57
C THR A 18 12.53 30.52 16.03
N THR A 19 11.25 30.86 16.17
CA THR A 19 10.14 30.12 15.57
C THR A 19 10.59 29.74 14.17
N GLN A 20 11.02 28.49 14.00
CA GLN A 20 11.45 28.01 12.70
C GLN A 20 10.26 28.33 11.81
N PRO A 21 10.45 29.00 10.66
CA PRO A 21 9.34 29.20 9.73
C PRO A 21 8.73 27.81 9.55
N HIS A 22 7.52 27.60 10.08
CA HIS A 22 6.90 26.29 10.08
C HIS A 22 6.77 25.93 8.62
N GLU A 23 7.66 25.05 8.16
CA GLU A 23 7.68 24.65 6.77
C GLU A 23 6.30 24.07 6.49
N ARG A 24 5.65 24.62 5.46
CA ARG A 24 4.29 24.25 5.10
C ARG A 24 4.31 23.06 4.16
N MET A 25 3.24 22.30 4.19
CA MET A 25 2.96 21.23 3.25
C MET A 25 2.98 21.76 1.82
N SER A 26 3.61 21.02 0.91
CA SER A 26 3.75 21.35 -0.50
C SER A 26 3.42 20.14 -1.38
N LEU A 27 2.90 20.39 -2.59
CA LEU A 27 2.57 19.33 -3.55
C LEU A 27 3.82 18.56 -4.00
N GLU A 28 4.88 19.28 -4.39
CA GLU A 28 6.17 18.70 -4.74
C GLU A 28 6.71 17.84 -3.59
N GLY A 29 6.52 18.36 -2.39
CA GLY A 29 6.86 17.65 -1.21
C GLY A 29 6.15 16.31 -1.08
N VAL A 30 4.83 16.27 -1.14
CA VAL A 30 4.07 15.01 -1.07
C VAL A 30 4.57 14.04 -2.14
N ALA A 31 4.73 14.51 -3.39
CA ALA A 31 5.19 13.71 -4.51
C ALA A 31 6.56 13.05 -4.24
N ASN A 32 7.52 13.81 -3.69
CA ASN A 32 8.84 13.29 -3.35
C ASN A 32 8.77 12.18 -2.31
N ARG A 33 7.95 12.33 -1.26
CA ARG A 33 7.81 11.29 -0.21
C ARG A 33 7.06 10.07 -0.68
N THR A 34 6.04 10.24 -1.53
CA THR A 34 5.39 9.12 -2.20
C THR A 34 6.42 8.35 -3.04
N GLY A 35 7.24 9.06 -3.83
CA GLY A 35 8.32 8.45 -4.60
C GLY A 35 9.33 7.68 -3.74
N MET A 36 9.78 8.26 -2.62
CA MET A 36 10.67 7.59 -1.67
C MET A 36 10.06 6.30 -1.11
N LEU A 37 8.80 6.34 -0.67
CA LEU A 37 8.11 5.17 -0.14
C LEU A 37 7.91 4.09 -1.22
N LEU A 38 7.55 4.48 -2.44
CA LEU A 38 7.43 3.55 -3.57
C LEU A 38 8.74 2.87 -3.91
N ILE A 39 9.85 3.61 -3.92
CA ILE A 39 11.19 3.02 -4.15
C ILE A 39 11.48 1.95 -3.09
N VAL A 40 11.15 2.20 -1.82
CA VAL A 40 11.32 1.21 -0.76
C VAL A 40 10.44 -0.02 -0.97
N VAL A 41 9.15 0.16 -1.30
CA VAL A 41 8.26 -0.96 -1.62
C VAL A 41 8.81 -1.79 -2.78
N LEU A 42 9.19 -1.15 -3.89
CA LEU A 42 9.71 -1.82 -5.08
C LEU A 42 11.03 -2.54 -4.82
N PHE A 43 11.93 -1.94 -4.02
CA PHE A 43 13.19 -2.57 -3.65
C PHE A 43 12.95 -3.87 -2.86
N PHE A 44 12.12 -3.83 -1.82
CA PHE A 44 11.81 -5.03 -1.02
C PHE A 44 10.97 -6.05 -1.80
N ALA A 45 10.09 -5.61 -2.70
CA ALA A 45 9.33 -6.49 -3.58
C ALA A 45 10.24 -7.23 -4.58
N ALA A 46 11.16 -6.52 -5.24
CA ALA A 46 12.13 -7.13 -6.14
C ALA A 46 13.07 -8.09 -5.40
N MET A 47 13.55 -7.69 -4.21
CA MET A 47 14.42 -8.53 -3.38
C MET A 47 13.70 -9.83 -2.95
N THR A 48 12.48 -9.73 -2.44
CA THR A 48 11.72 -10.92 -2.00
C THR A 48 11.30 -11.79 -3.17
N TRP A 49 10.95 -11.22 -4.32
CA TRP A 49 10.76 -11.96 -5.55
C TRP A 49 12.01 -12.78 -5.89
N MET A 50 13.19 -12.16 -5.94
CA MET A 50 14.44 -12.87 -6.27
C MET A 50 14.75 -14.02 -5.31
N ILE A 51 14.51 -13.82 -4.01
CA ILE A 51 14.76 -14.85 -2.99
C ILE A 51 13.76 -16.01 -3.11
N THR A 52 12.49 -15.70 -3.35
CA THR A 52 11.41 -16.70 -3.33
C THR A 52 11.21 -17.41 -4.66
N TRP A 53 11.60 -16.81 -5.79
CA TRP A 53 11.31 -17.34 -7.12
C TRP A 53 11.71 -18.81 -7.30
N GLY A 54 12.96 -19.16 -7.00
CA GLY A 54 13.43 -20.53 -7.16
C GLY A 54 12.73 -21.55 -6.24
N GLU A 55 12.33 -21.12 -5.05
CA GLU A 55 11.54 -21.94 -4.12
C GLU A 55 10.12 -22.17 -4.67
N ILE A 56 9.47 -21.11 -5.15
CA ILE A 56 8.09 -21.19 -5.64
C ILE A 56 8.03 -22.06 -6.92
N GLU A 57 8.98 -21.89 -7.84
CA GLU A 57 9.09 -22.69 -9.07
C GLU A 57 9.30 -24.18 -8.77
N ALA A 58 10.25 -24.51 -7.88
CA ALA A 58 10.47 -25.89 -7.47
C ALA A 58 9.26 -26.53 -6.79
N ASN A 59 8.53 -25.76 -5.96
CA ASN A 59 7.30 -26.23 -5.32
C ASN A 59 6.15 -26.42 -6.31
N TYR A 60 6.03 -25.53 -7.30
CA TYR A 60 5.03 -25.63 -8.35
C TYR A 60 5.22 -26.92 -9.18
N ASP A 61 6.46 -27.22 -9.57
CA ASP A 61 6.78 -28.45 -10.32
C ASP A 61 6.60 -29.73 -9.47
N ALA A 62 6.96 -29.68 -8.19
CA ALA A 62 6.74 -30.80 -7.25
C ALA A 62 5.25 -31.13 -7.13
N VAL A 63 4.39 -30.12 -6.93
CA VAL A 63 2.93 -30.31 -6.85
C VAL A 63 2.37 -30.91 -8.13
N ASN A 64 2.80 -30.42 -9.30
CA ASN A 64 2.32 -30.92 -10.59
C ASN A 64 2.82 -32.34 -10.93
N SER A 65 3.94 -32.76 -10.35
CA SER A 65 4.51 -34.11 -10.51
C SER A 65 4.05 -35.10 -9.44
N GLY A 66 3.18 -34.68 -8.51
CA GLY A 66 2.66 -35.53 -7.42
C GLY A 66 3.68 -35.80 -6.31
N LEU A 67 4.77 -35.03 -6.27
CA LEU A 67 5.76 -35.05 -5.20
C LEU A 67 5.33 -34.12 -4.07
N GLU A 68 5.77 -34.41 -2.85
CA GLU A 68 5.58 -33.47 -1.75
C GLU A 68 6.39 -32.19 -2.02
N PRO A 69 5.78 -30.99 -1.82
CA PRO A 69 6.49 -29.72 -1.95
C PRO A 69 7.74 -29.72 -1.06
N THR A 70 8.88 -29.28 -1.61
CA THR A 70 10.10 -29.19 -0.82
C THR A 70 10.01 -27.94 0.04
N ALA A 71 9.96 -28.09 1.36
CA ALA A 71 9.76 -26.99 2.29
C ALA A 71 10.89 -25.94 2.21
N GLY A 72 10.68 -24.93 1.36
CA GLY A 72 11.28 -23.63 1.54
C GLY A 72 10.31 -22.78 2.36
N GLY A 73 10.78 -22.26 3.48
CA GLY A 73 9.97 -21.46 4.39
C GLY A 73 9.93 -19.98 4.01
N TRP A 74 10.71 -19.54 3.01
CA TRP A 74 10.95 -18.12 2.76
C TRP A 74 9.70 -17.43 2.20
N THR A 75 8.96 -18.10 1.31
CA THR A 75 7.72 -17.54 0.73
C THR A 75 6.68 -17.32 1.81
N MET A 76 6.43 -18.35 2.64
CA MET A 76 5.45 -18.23 3.74
C MET A 76 5.92 -17.24 4.80
N LEU A 77 7.22 -17.21 5.11
CA LEU A 77 7.81 -16.23 6.01
C LEU A 77 7.56 -14.81 5.53
N PHE A 78 7.85 -14.48 4.27
CA PHE A 78 7.68 -13.13 3.76
C PHE A 78 6.21 -12.73 3.58
N LEU A 79 5.32 -13.66 3.23
CA LEU A 79 3.87 -13.39 3.23
C LEU A 79 3.34 -13.09 4.62
N VAL A 80 3.68 -13.93 5.61
CA VAL A 80 3.18 -13.78 6.98
C VAL A 80 3.84 -12.59 7.66
N VAL A 81 5.17 -12.49 7.62
CA VAL A 81 5.89 -11.35 8.22
C VAL A 81 5.53 -10.07 7.50
N GLY A 82 5.52 -10.05 6.16
CA GLY A 82 5.14 -8.88 5.39
C GLY A 82 3.72 -8.42 5.70
N GLY A 83 2.73 -9.31 5.71
CA GLY A 83 1.33 -8.97 5.97
C GLY A 83 1.02 -8.64 7.43
N VAL A 84 1.53 -9.43 8.37
CA VAL A 84 1.26 -9.20 9.80
C VAL A 84 2.06 -8.01 10.32
N ALA A 85 3.35 -7.88 9.95
CA ALA A 85 4.17 -6.77 10.42
C ALA A 85 3.73 -5.44 9.79
N SER A 86 3.38 -5.40 8.49
CA SER A 86 2.80 -4.19 7.89
C SER A 86 1.49 -3.78 8.57
N LEU A 87 0.60 -4.74 8.86
CA LEU A 87 -0.64 -4.48 9.59
C LEU A 87 -0.37 -3.92 10.99
N ILE A 88 0.55 -4.52 11.75
CA ILE A 88 0.93 -4.04 13.09
C ILE A 88 1.47 -2.61 13.00
N VAL A 89 2.37 -2.33 12.05
CA VAL A 89 2.93 -0.98 11.87
C VAL A 89 1.84 0.02 11.49
N ALA A 90 0.91 -0.34 10.60
CA ALA A 90 -0.23 0.49 10.23
C ALA A 90 -1.12 0.81 11.44
N LEU A 91 -1.38 -0.17 12.30
CA LEU A 91 -2.13 0.03 13.55
C LEU A 91 -1.37 0.96 14.52
N ILE A 92 -0.05 0.79 14.66
CA ILE A 92 0.77 1.69 15.49
C ILE A 92 0.70 3.13 14.97
N ILE A 93 0.80 3.34 13.66
CA ILE A 93 0.67 4.66 13.03
C ILE A 93 -0.72 5.24 13.33
N TRP A 94 -1.77 4.44 13.14
CA TRP A 94 -3.16 4.87 13.33
C TRP A 94 -3.46 5.32 14.76
N PHE A 95 -3.07 4.52 15.75
CA PHE A 95 -3.37 4.81 17.16
C PHE A 95 -2.41 5.81 17.79
N LYS A 96 -1.10 5.72 17.51
CA LYS A 96 -0.11 6.58 18.18
C LYS A 96 0.04 7.96 17.56
N ARG A 97 -0.37 8.16 16.29
CA ARG A 97 -0.26 9.44 15.56
C ARG A 97 1.05 10.19 15.85
N PRO A 98 2.23 9.56 15.66
CA PRO A 98 3.50 10.09 16.11
C PRO A 98 3.87 11.40 15.39
N GLU A 99 4.61 12.26 16.09
CA GLU A 99 5.07 13.54 15.52
C GLU A 99 6.06 13.36 14.37
N ASN A 100 6.89 12.31 14.44
CA ASN A 100 7.87 11.92 13.42
C ASN A 100 7.48 10.56 12.81
N PRO A 101 6.53 10.51 11.85
CA PRO A 101 5.99 9.26 11.33
C PRO A 101 6.90 8.55 10.31
N GLN A 102 7.97 9.22 9.86
CA GLN A 102 8.81 8.83 8.71
C GLN A 102 9.37 7.41 8.85
N MET A 103 9.98 7.11 10.00
CA MET A 103 10.61 5.81 10.24
C MET A 103 9.58 4.68 10.18
N LEU A 104 8.40 4.86 10.80
CA LEU A 104 7.33 3.86 10.77
C LEU A 104 6.78 3.67 9.35
N MET A 105 6.63 4.74 8.57
CA MET A 105 6.14 4.66 7.20
C MET A 105 7.13 3.94 6.27
N PHE A 106 8.44 4.14 6.46
CA PHE A 106 9.45 3.35 5.77
C PHE A 106 9.45 1.89 6.19
N THR A 107 9.29 1.60 7.49
CA THR A 107 9.15 0.23 7.98
C THR A 107 7.91 -0.45 7.40
N TYR A 108 6.78 0.27 7.34
CA TYR A 108 5.57 -0.22 6.67
C TYR A 108 5.83 -0.53 5.20
N ALA A 109 6.42 0.40 4.46
CA ALA A 109 6.75 0.23 3.04
C ALA A 109 7.68 -0.97 2.79
N ALA A 110 8.64 -1.22 3.68
CA ALA A 110 9.51 -2.39 3.58
C ALA A 110 8.73 -3.70 3.75
N PHE A 111 7.89 -3.81 4.79
CA PHE A 111 7.08 -5.02 5.02
C PHE A 111 6.01 -5.24 3.95
N GLU A 112 5.37 -4.18 3.46
CA GLU A 112 4.48 -4.25 2.30
C GLU A 112 5.22 -4.73 1.06
N GLY A 113 6.41 -4.19 0.78
CA GLY A 113 7.26 -4.65 -0.32
C GLY A 113 7.54 -6.15 -0.22
N MET A 114 7.86 -6.66 0.96
CA MET A 114 8.06 -8.10 1.17
C MET A 114 6.82 -8.94 0.88
N LEU A 115 5.65 -8.50 1.36
CA LEU A 115 4.38 -9.17 1.07
C LEU A 115 4.09 -9.15 -0.44
N LEU A 116 4.21 -7.99 -1.07
CA LEU A 116 3.90 -7.81 -2.49
C LEU A 116 4.83 -8.59 -3.38
N GLY A 117 6.13 -8.66 -3.09
CA GLY A 117 7.09 -9.42 -3.89
C GLY A 117 6.76 -10.91 -3.91
N SER A 118 6.54 -11.51 -2.73
CA SER A 118 6.14 -12.92 -2.63
C SER A 118 4.76 -13.18 -3.23
N PHE A 119 3.78 -12.32 -2.98
CA PHE A 119 2.45 -12.45 -3.56
C PHE A 119 2.48 -12.37 -5.09
N SER A 120 3.26 -11.45 -5.64
CA SER A 120 3.39 -11.25 -7.09
C SER A 120 4.15 -12.40 -7.74
N ALA A 121 5.19 -12.94 -7.10
CA ALA A 121 5.93 -14.10 -7.60
C ALA A 121 5.03 -15.34 -7.70
N ILE A 122 4.17 -15.59 -6.70
CA ILE A 122 3.16 -16.66 -6.77
C ILE A 122 2.19 -16.42 -7.93
N ALA A 123 1.67 -15.20 -8.07
CA ALA A 123 0.73 -14.85 -9.12
C ALA A 123 1.34 -15.04 -10.53
N GLU A 124 2.61 -14.72 -10.71
CA GLU A 124 3.32 -14.82 -11.98
C GLU A 124 3.49 -16.27 -12.47
N LEU A 125 3.69 -17.23 -11.55
CA LEU A 125 3.70 -18.65 -11.93
C LEU A 125 2.33 -19.15 -12.39
N MET A 126 1.25 -18.64 -11.78
CA MET A 126 -0.11 -18.99 -12.17
C MET A 126 -0.49 -18.36 -13.52
N VAL A 127 -0.08 -17.11 -13.74
CA VAL A 127 -0.38 -16.34 -14.94
C VAL A 127 0.86 -15.54 -15.34
N PRO A 128 1.63 -16.03 -16.34
CA PRO A 128 2.82 -15.33 -16.81
C PRO A 128 2.51 -13.92 -17.30
N GLY A 129 3.29 -12.94 -16.86
CA GLY A 129 3.15 -11.52 -17.17
C GLY A 129 2.10 -10.77 -16.34
N VAL A 130 1.47 -11.40 -15.34
CA VAL A 130 0.41 -10.74 -14.55
C VAL A 130 0.93 -9.58 -13.71
N ALA A 131 2.15 -9.68 -13.16
CA ALA A 131 2.70 -8.65 -12.30
C ALA A 131 2.93 -7.34 -13.08
N ILE A 132 3.55 -7.41 -14.26
CA ILE A 132 3.80 -6.22 -15.07
C ILE A 132 2.50 -5.61 -15.62
N GLN A 133 1.52 -6.44 -15.98
CA GLN A 133 0.18 -5.96 -16.38
C GLN A 133 -0.52 -5.24 -15.23
N ALA A 134 -0.46 -5.79 -14.02
CA ALA A 134 -1.04 -5.18 -12.83
C ALA A 134 -0.38 -3.85 -12.47
N VAL A 135 0.96 -3.76 -12.56
CA VAL A 135 1.69 -2.49 -12.39
C VAL A 135 1.21 -1.46 -13.42
N GLY A 136 1.16 -1.83 -14.70
CA GLY A 136 0.71 -0.94 -15.77
C GLY A 136 -0.71 -0.43 -15.58
N LEU A 137 -1.64 -1.30 -15.19
CA LEU A 137 -3.02 -0.93 -14.89
C LEU A 137 -3.13 -0.04 -13.64
N THR A 138 -2.36 -0.34 -12.60
CA THR A 138 -2.35 0.45 -11.35
C THR A 138 -1.91 1.89 -11.63
N PHE A 139 -0.76 2.07 -12.29
CA PHE A 139 -0.28 3.40 -12.66
C PHE A 139 -1.17 4.07 -13.71
N GLY A 140 -1.74 3.30 -14.65
CA GLY A 140 -2.69 3.82 -15.62
C GLY A 140 -3.93 4.42 -14.95
N ILE A 141 -4.53 3.70 -14.01
CA ILE A 141 -5.69 4.17 -13.23
C ILE A 141 -5.30 5.36 -12.36
N PHE A 142 -4.18 5.27 -11.63
CA PHE A 142 -3.70 6.35 -10.78
C PHE A 142 -3.47 7.66 -11.56
N LEU A 143 -2.74 7.60 -12.67
CA LEU A 143 -2.44 8.77 -13.51
C LEU A 143 -3.71 9.32 -14.18
N THR A 144 -4.62 8.45 -14.59
CA THR A 144 -5.91 8.87 -15.15
C THR A 144 -6.75 9.60 -14.11
N MET A 145 -6.88 9.04 -12.90
CA MET A 145 -7.59 9.70 -11.80
C MET A 145 -6.94 11.01 -11.40
N LEU A 146 -5.61 11.06 -11.35
CA LEU A 146 -4.86 12.29 -11.08
C LEU A 146 -5.13 13.36 -12.15
N GLY A 147 -5.17 12.96 -13.42
CA GLY A 147 -5.51 13.84 -14.54
C GLY A 147 -6.94 14.37 -14.45
N ILE A 148 -7.91 13.49 -14.21
CA ILE A 148 -9.32 13.85 -14.05
C ILE A 148 -9.50 14.84 -12.89
N TYR A 149 -8.84 14.59 -11.75
CA TYR A 149 -8.86 15.47 -10.59
C TYR A 149 -8.23 16.83 -10.89
N ARG A 150 -7.02 16.85 -11.47
CA ARG A 150 -6.31 18.08 -11.89
C ARG A 150 -7.09 18.94 -12.87
N LEU A 151 -7.90 18.33 -13.74
CA LEU A 151 -8.75 19.03 -14.69
C LEU A 151 -10.02 19.61 -14.03
N GLY A 152 -10.24 19.38 -12.74
CA GLY A 152 -11.45 19.81 -12.03
C GLY A 152 -12.72 19.12 -12.52
N LEU A 153 -12.61 17.95 -13.17
CA LEU A 153 -13.78 17.21 -13.65
C LEU A 153 -14.57 16.57 -12.50
N ILE A 154 -13.91 16.29 -11.38
CA ILE A 154 -14.51 15.72 -10.17
C ILE A 154 -14.28 16.66 -9.00
N HIS A 155 -15.37 17.08 -8.37
CA HIS A 155 -15.35 17.82 -7.11
C HIS A 155 -15.96 16.93 -6.01
N PRO A 156 -15.15 16.37 -5.10
CA PRO A 156 -15.66 15.45 -4.08
C PRO A 156 -16.53 16.18 -3.06
N SER A 157 -17.81 15.82 -3.02
CA SER A 157 -18.77 16.34 -2.04
C SER A 157 -18.69 15.57 -0.72
N LYS A 158 -19.27 16.11 0.37
CA LYS A 158 -19.39 15.38 1.65
C LYS A 158 -20.04 14.00 1.49
N ASN A 159 -21.05 13.90 0.62
CA ASN A 159 -21.73 12.62 0.35
C ASN A 159 -20.81 11.63 -0.37
N PHE A 160 -19.88 12.11 -1.21
CA PHE A 160 -18.85 11.27 -1.82
C PHE A 160 -17.94 10.64 -0.76
N TYR A 161 -17.42 11.43 0.19
CA TYR A 161 -16.61 10.88 1.29
C TYR A 161 -17.34 9.81 2.09
N ILE A 162 -18.61 10.06 2.44
CA ILE A 162 -19.42 9.10 3.20
C ILE A 162 -19.61 7.82 2.39
N ALA A 163 -19.98 7.94 1.11
CA ALA A 163 -20.20 6.79 0.24
C ALA A 163 -18.92 5.94 0.09
N ILE A 164 -17.80 6.55 -0.30
CA ILE A 164 -16.55 5.81 -0.53
C ILE A 164 -15.99 5.25 0.78
N SER A 165 -15.97 6.03 1.87
CA SER A 165 -15.49 5.53 3.17
C SER A 165 -16.36 4.39 3.71
N SER A 166 -17.69 4.44 3.50
CA SER A 166 -18.59 3.35 3.90
C SER A 166 -18.34 2.08 3.07
N ALA A 167 -18.11 2.23 1.76
CA ALA A 167 -17.76 1.12 0.89
C ALA A 167 -16.40 0.51 1.27
N MET A 168 -15.38 1.32 1.54
CA MET A 168 -14.09 0.86 2.05
C MET A 168 -14.24 0.10 3.36
N GLY A 169 -15.04 0.62 4.31
CA GLY A 169 -15.33 -0.05 5.58
C GLY A 169 -16.02 -1.41 5.39
N ALA A 170 -17.00 -1.49 4.49
CA ALA A 170 -17.66 -2.74 4.16
C ALA A 170 -16.70 -3.76 3.53
N ILE A 171 -15.87 -3.35 2.58
CA ILE A 171 -14.85 -4.20 1.95
C ILE A 171 -13.85 -4.70 3.00
N PHE A 172 -13.37 -3.81 3.87
CA PHE A 172 -12.48 -4.16 4.97
C PHE A 172 -13.11 -5.21 5.89
N LEU A 173 -14.37 -5.04 6.30
CA LEU A 173 -15.08 -6.00 7.14
C LEU A 173 -15.22 -7.37 6.45
N ILE A 174 -15.54 -7.41 5.17
CA ILE A 174 -15.63 -8.65 4.39
C ILE A 174 -14.28 -9.38 4.37
N TYR A 175 -13.18 -8.64 4.14
CA TYR A 175 -11.83 -9.21 4.14
C TYR A 175 -11.38 -9.64 5.52
N PHE A 176 -11.72 -8.89 6.56
CA PHE A 176 -11.42 -9.23 7.94
C PHE A 176 -12.15 -10.51 8.39
N VAL A 177 -13.44 -10.64 8.07
CA VAL A 177 -14.20 -11.87 8.34
C VAL A 177 -13.62 -13.05 7.55
N SER A 178 -13.27 -12.84 6.28
CA SER A 178 -12.63 -13.88 5.47
C SER A 178 -11.31 -14.35 6.08
N PHE A 179 -10.48 -13.42 6.55
CA PHE A 179 -9.23 -13.72 7.24
C PHE A 179 -9.46 -14.47 8.55
N ALA A 180 -10.42 -14.04 9.38
CA ALA A 180 -10.76 -14.71 10.64
C ALA A 180 -11.28 -16.14 10.43
N LEU A 181 -12.10 -16.37 9.40
CA LEU A 181 -12.58 -17.71 9.03
C LEU A 181 -11.44 -18.60 8.53
N TRP A 182 -10.48 -18.05 7.78
CA TRP A 182 -9.30 -18.80 7.33
C TRP A 182 -8.42 -19.30 8.48
N MET A 183 -8.41 -18.58 9.61
CA MET A 183 -7.67 -19.01 10.81
C MET A 183 -8.32 -20.17 11.58
N VAL A 184 -9.59 -20.50 11.31
CA VAL A 184 -10.32 -21.58 11.99
C VAL A 184 -10.29 -22.84 11.12
N PRO A 185 -9.57 -23.91 11.53
CA PRO A 185 -9.51 -25.15 10.77
C PRO A 185 -10.91 -25.76 10.59
N GLY A 186 -11.31 -26.02 9.34
CA GLY A 186 -12.62 -26.60 9.01
C GLY A 186 -13.77 -25.59 8.87
N ALA A 187 -13.53 -24.29 9.02
CA ALA A 187 -14.56 -23.29 8.75
C ALA A 187 -14.91 -23.22 7.25
N PRO A 188 -16.20 -23.05 6.90
CA PRO A 188 -16.60 -22.86 5.52
C PRO A 188 -15.96 -21.56 4.98
N GLN A 189 -15.12 -21.70 3.95
CA GLN A 189 -14.61 -20.56 3.19
C GLN A 189 -15.77 -19.86 2.49
N VAL A 190 -15.76 -18.53 2.40
CA VAL A 190 -16.81 -17.77 1.71
C VAL A 190 -16.61 -17.93 0.20
N PRO A 191 -17.29 -18.85 -0.51
CA PRO A 191 -16.84 -19.27 -1.84
C PRO A 191 -17.17 -18.24 -2.93
N PHE A 192 -18.24 -17.46 -2.71
CA PHE A 192 -18.86 -16.67 -3.76
C PHE A 192 -18.08 -15.41 -4.18
N ILE A 193 -17.33 -14.79 -3.25
CA ILE A 193 -16.54 -13.58 -3.52
C ILE A 193 -15.09 -13.88 -3.91
N HIS A 194 -14.58 -15.04 -3.48
CA HIS A 194 -13.21 -15.49 -3.73
C HIS A 194 -13.09 -16.40 -4.95
N GLY A 195 -14.20 -16.96 -5.44
CA GLY A 195 -14.23 -17.80 -6.63
C GLY A 195 -14.00 -17.03 -7.94
N SER A 196 -13.65 -17.78 -8.99
CA SER A 196 -13.48 -17.29 -10.37
C SER A 196 -14.80 -17.15 -11.15
N GLY A 197 -15.94 -17.35 -10.49
CA GLY A 197 -17.26 -17.15 -11.09
C GLY A 197 -17.55 -15.68 -11.42
N TRP A 198 -18.58 -15.45 -12.24
CA TRP A 198 -19.03 -14.10 -12.65
C TRP A 198 -19.25 -13.15 -11.47
N ILE A 199 -19.77 -13.67 -10.34
CA ILE A 199 -19.97 -12.90 -9.10
C ILE A 199 -18.63 -12.44 -8.51
N GLY A 200 -17.63 -13.31 -8.46
CA GLY A 200 -16.30 -12.99 -7.93
C GLY A 200 -15.54 -12.00 -8.80
N ILE A 201 -15.71 -12.05 -10.12
CA ILE A 201 -15.16 -11.06 -11.07
C ILE A 201 -15.86 -9.71 -10.89
N GLY A 202 -17.20 -9.69 -10.86
CA GLY A 202 -17.99 -8.48 -10.63
C GLY A 202 -17.65 -7.80 -9.31
N PHE A 203 -17.45 -8.58 -8.25
CA PHE A 203 -16.99 -8.07 -6.96
C PHE A 203 -15.60 -7.44 -7.05
N SER A 204 -14.62 -8.10 -7.68
CA SER A 204 -13.28 -7.52 -7.85
C SER A 204 -13.29 -6.23 -8.68
N LEU A 205 -14.11 -6.15 -9.74
CA LEU A 205 -14.30 -4.91 -10.50
C LEU A 205 -14.90 -3.80 -9.64
N PHE A 206 -15.89 -4.13 -8.80
CA PHE A 206 -16.46 -3.18 -7.85
C PHE A 206 -15.42 -2.66 -6.87
N VAL A 207 -14.60 -3.54 -6.28
CA VAL A 207 -13.54 -3.14 -5.35
C VAL A 207 -12.49 -2.26 -6.04
N ILE A 208 -12.07 -2.62 -7.25
CA ILE A 208 -11.14 -1.80 -8.07
C ILE A 208 -11.73 -0.41 -8.32
N MET A 209 -13.02 -0.31 -8.63
CA MET A 209 -13.70 0.98 -8.82
C MET A 209 -13.67 1.81 -7.52
N ILE A 210 -13.96 1.21 -6.37
CA ILE A 210 -13.89 1.90 -5.08
C ILE A 210 -12.45 2.35 -4.77
N ALA A 211 -11.46 1.48 -4.96
CA ALA A 211 -10.04 1.82 -4.75
C ALA A 211 -9.59 2.96 -5.68
N ALA A 212 -10.02 2.96 -6.94
CA ALA A 212 -9.72 4.04 -7.88
C ALA A 212 -10.38 5.37 -7.45
N LEU A 213 -11.62 5.33 -6.97
CA LEU A 213 -12.32 6.52 -6.45
C LEU A 213 -11.72 7.03 -5.14
N SER A 214 -11.08 6.17 -4.35
CA SER A 214 -10.36 6.59 -3.14
C SER A 214 -9.20 7.54 -3.45
N PHE A 215 -8.57 7.44 -4.63
CA PHE A 215 -7.57 8.43 -5.03
C PHE A 215 -8.11 9.85 -5.10
N VAL A 216 -9.39 10.04 -5.47
CA VAL A 216 -10.01 11.37 -5.47
C VAL A 216 -10.03 11.96 -4.06
N MET A 217 -10.32 11.12 -3.04
CA MET A 217 -10.27 11.56 -1.64
C MET A 217 -8.84 11.88 -1.21
N ASP A 218 -7.86 11.08 -1.65
CA ASP A 218 -6.44 11.31 -1.36
C ASP A 218 -5.94 12.62 -1.97
N PHE A 219 -6.28 12.90 -3.23
CA PHE A 219 -5.89 14.13 -3.93
C PHE A 219 -6.53 15.37 -3.33
N ASP A 220 -7.81 15.30 -2.95
CA ASP A 220 -8.48 16.41 -2.28
C ASP A 220 -7.90 16.67 -0.87
N PHE A 221 -7.57 15.61 -0.14
CA PHE A 221 -6.86 15.76 1.13
C PHE A 221 -5.51 16.47 0.97
N ILE A 222 -4.78 16.13 -0.10
CA ILE A 222 -3.50 16.77 -0.43
C ILE A 222 -3.69 18.24 -0.81
N GLU A 223 -4.62 18.54 -1.71
CA GLU A 223 -4.87 19.90 -2.19
C GLU A 223 -5.32 20.81 -1.06
N LYS A 224 -6.36 20.42 -0.30
CA LYS A 224 -6.80 21.16 0.88
C LYS A 224 -5.71 21.28 1.94
N GLY A 225 -4.88 20.25 2.11
CA GLY A 225 -3.75 20.29 3.03
C GLY A 225 -2.73 21.37 2.66
N VAL A 226 -2.42 21.50 1.37
CA VAL A 226 -1.50 22.54 0.86
C VAL A 226 -2.14 23.92 0.92
N GLU A 227 -3.40 24.07 0.47
CA GLU A 227 -4.13 25.35 0.47
C GLU A 227 -4.29 25.93 1.88
N ASN A 228 -4.60 25.09 2.86
CA ASN A 228 -4.72 25.49 4.26
C ASN A 228 -3.36 25.68 4.96
N GLY A 229 -2.25 25.47 4.26
CA GLY A 229 -0.91 25.64 4.82
C GLY A 229 -0.61 24.64 5.95
N ALA A 230 -1.04 23.39 5.81
CA ALA A 230 -0.85 22.35 6.81
C ALA A 230 0.65 22.16 7.16
N PRO A 231 0.98 21.62 8.35
CA PRO A 231 2.38 21.43 8.76
C PRO A 231 3.14 20.47 7.82
N LYS A 232 4.45 20.66 7.60
CA LYS A 232 5.31 19.78 6.75
C LYS A 232 5.13 18.29 7.00
N LYS A 233 4.94 17.88 8.26
CA LYS A 233 4.74 16.46 8.63
C LYS A 233 3.53 15.82 7.94
N MET A 234 2.53 16.61 7.52
CA MET A 234 1.36 16.12 6.80
C MET A 234 1.70 15.61 5.40
N GLU A 235 2.84 16.01 4.83
CA GLU A 235 3.31 15.49 3.55
C GLU A 235 3.59 13.98 3.63
N TRP A 236 4.06 13.50 4.79
CA TRP A 236 4.25 12.08 5.05
C TRP A 236 2.92 11.32 5.20
N TRP A 237 1.94 11.92 5.86
CA TRP A 237 0.60 11.33 6.00
C TRP A 237 -0.12 11.21 4.66
N ALA A 238 -0.05 12.25 3.85
CA ALA A 238 -0.56 12.24 2.48
C ALA A 238 0.14 11.19 1.61
N ALA A 239 1.48 11.15 1.65
CA ALA A 239 2.26 10.19 0.89
C ALA A 239 1.96 8.74 1.29
N PHE A 240 1.79 8.49 2.59
CA PHE A 240 1.42 7.19 3.12
C PHE A 240 0.01 6.76 2.69
N GLY A 241 -0.97 7.66 2.76
CA GLY A 241 -2.33 7.38 2.27
C GLY A 241 -2.33 6.97 0.79
N LEU A 242 -1.65 7.76 -0.05
CA LEU A 242 -1.47 7.44 -1.46
C LEU A 242 -0.81 6.08 -1.68
N LEU A 243 0.23 5.76 -0.91
CA LEU A 243 0.92 4.47 -0.99
C LEU A 243 -0.03 3.31 -0.70
N VAL A 244 -0.79 3.40 0.39
CA VAL A 244 -1.74 2.36 0.81
C VAL A 244 -2.81 2.15 -0.26
N THR A 245 -3.39 3.23 -0.79
CA THR A 245 -4.39 3.13 -1.88
C THR A 245 -3.79 2.50 -3.14
N LEU A 246 -2.56 2.87 -3.51
CA LEU A 246 -1.88 2.32 -4.69
C LEU A 246 -1.59 0.83 -4.55
N VAL A 247 -1.08 0.41 -3.37
CA VAL A 247 -0.82 -1.00 -3.05
C VAL A 247 -2.12 -1.80 -3.03
N TRP A 248 -3.17 -1.26 -2.42
CA TRP A 248 -4.48 -1.91 -2.38
C TRP A 248 -5.04 -2.14 -3.78
N LEU A 249 -5.01 -1.11 -4.65
CA LEU A 249 -5.45 -1.22 -6.03
C LEU A 249 -4.64 -2.28 -6.80
N TYR A 250 -3.32 -2.31 -6.62
CA TYR A 250 -2.44 -3.30 -7.27
C TYR A 250 -2.83 -4.74 -6.92
N VAL A 251 -3.02 -5.04 -5.63
CA VAL A 251 -3.42 -6.38 -5.17
C VAL A 251 -4.77 -6.79 -5.77
N GLU A 252 -5.73 -5.87 -5.83
CA GLU A 252 -7.05 -6.14 -6.41
C GLU A 252 -7.01 -6.38 -7.92
N ILE A 253 -6.14 -5.67 -8.63
CA ILE A 253 -5.92 -5.92 -10.07
C ILE A 253 -5.31 -7.30 -10.28
N ILE A 254 -4.30 -7.71 -9.50
CA ILE A 254 -3.77 -9.08 -9.58
C ILE A 254 -4.89 -10.09 -9.36
N ARG A 255 -5.68 -9.94 -8.29
CA ARG A 255 -6.80 -10.86 -7.99
C ARG A 255 -7.79 -10.95 -9.14
N LEU A 256 -8.13 -9.82 -9.77
CA LEU A 256 -9.00 -9.80 -10.93
C LEU A 256 -8.38 -10.57 -12.11
N LEU A 257 -7.10 -10.31 -12.43
CA LEU A 257 -6.42 -10.97 -13.54
C LEU A 257 -6.30 -12.48 -13.33
N LEU A 258 -6.00 -12.93 -12.10
CA LEU A 258 -5.98 -14.35 -11.73
C LEU A 258 -7.37 -15.00 -11.92
N LYS A 259 -8.44 -14.34 -11.46
CA LYS A 259 -9.82 -14.83 -11.65
C LYS A 259 -10.21 -14.92 -13.13
N LEU A 260 -9.80 -13.95 -13.94
CA LEU A 260 -10.06 -13.95 -15.38
C LEU A 260 -9.30 -15.06 -16.11
N ALA A 261 -8.05 -15.32 -15.73
CA ALA A 261 -7.24 -16.38 -16.31
C ALA A 261 -7.75 -17.77 -15.94
N ALA A 262 -8.15 -17.99 -14.68
CA ALA A 262 -8.67 -19.28 -14.20
C ALA A 262 -10.01 -19.72 -14.83
N ARG A 263 -10.62 -18.88 -15.67
CA ARG A 263 -11.84 -19.20 -16.42
C ARG A 263 -11.56 -19.71 -17.84
N LYS A 264 -10.33 -19.54 -18.35
CA LYS A 264 -9.91 -20.13 -19.63
C LYS A 264 -9.66 -21.62 -19.46
#